data_AF-A0A2V3VSR2-F1
#
_entry.id   AF-A0A2V3VSR2-F1
#
_cell.length_a   1.000
_cell.length_b   1.000
_cell.length_c   1.000
_cell.angle_alpha   90.00
_cell.angle_beta   90.00
_cell.angle_gamma   90.00
#
_symmetry.space_group_name_H-M   'P 1'
#
loop_
_entity.id
_entity.type
_entity.pdbx_description
1 polymer ?
#
loop_
_entity_poly.entity_id
_entity_poly.type
_entity_poly.pdbx_seq_one_letter_code
_entity_poly.pdbx_strand_id
1 'polypeptide(L)'
;MDDRMFRNAMGKFATGVTVITSKVGDDIHGMTANAFMSVSLNPKLITVSIDNRANMLDQIKQSNQFGVNILSESQQDISMHFAGQTKEDREINFGFIQEIPVIKDSLVSIVCDVDTSYVVGDHTLFIGKVIDIASTEGEPLTFYCGKYGINPVVS
;
A
#
# COMPACT_ATOMS: atom_id res chain seq x y z
N MET A 1 -24.85 -10.88 -8.06
CA MET A 1 -24.33 -9.66 -8.71
C MET A 1 -23.16 -10.07 -9.56
N ASP A 2 -23.02 -9.55 -10.77
CA ASP A 2 -21.89 -9.89 -11.65
C ASP A 2 -20.57 -9.28 -11.14
N ASP A 3 -19.49 -10.08 -11.15
CA ASP A 3 -18.18 -9.68 -10.63
C ASP A 3 -17.58 -8.47 -11.37
N ARG A 4 -17.78 -8.42 -12.69
CA ARG A 4 -17.29 -7.30 -13.51
C ARG A 4 -18.06 -6.03 -13.17
N MET A 5 -19.38 -6.13 -12.97
CA MET A 5 -20.19 -5.01 -12.51
C MET A 5 -19.71 -4.46 -11.16
N PHE A 6 -19.42 -5.33 -10.19
CA PHE A 6 -18.90 -4.92 -8.89
C PHE A 6 -17.53 -4.22 -9.02
N ARG A 7 -16.56 -4.85 -9.71
CA ARG A 7 -15.23 -4.27 -9.92
C ARG A 7 -15.28 -2.92 -10.64
N ASN A 8 -16.13 -2.80 -11.67
CA ASN A 8 -16.32 -1.53 -12.38
C ASN A 8 -16.90 -0.45 -11.46
N ALA A 9 -17.83 -0.80 -10.58
CA ALA A 9 -18.40 0.15 -9.62
C ALA A 9 -17.35 0.59 -8.59
N MET A 10 -16.57 -0.33 -8.04
CA MET A 10 -15.50 -0.01 -7.08
C MET A 10 -14.40 0.84 -7.71
N GLY A 11 -14.05 0.60 -8.98
CA GLY A 11 -13.09 1.41 -9.71
C GLY A 11 -13.51 2.87 -9.93
N LYS A 12 -14.77 3.24 -9.68
CA LYS A 12 -15.23 4.64 -9.73
C LYS A 12 -14.88 5.43 -8.47
N PHE A 13 -14.42 4.79 -7.40
CA PHE A 13 -13.87 5.49 -6.25
C PHE A 13 -12.39 5.76 -6.54
N ALA A 14 -12.05 7.04 -6.79
CA ALA A 14 -10.67 7.44 -7.02
C ALA A 14 -9.87 7.30 -5.73
N THR A 15 -8.65 6.77 -5.85
CA THR A 15 -7.74 6.60 -4.71
C THR A 15 -6.35 7.12 -5.06
N GLY A 16 -5.55 7.38 -4.03
CA GLY A 16 -4.10 7.32 -4.20
C GLY A 16 -3.64 5.88 -4.48
N VAL A 17 -2.35 5.72 -4.71
CA VAL A 17 -1.71 4.40 -4.87
C VAL A 17 -0.68 4.23 -3.77
N THR A 18 -0.63 3.05 -3.16
CA THR A 18 0.36 2.69 -2.15
C THR A 18 1.14 1.44 -2.53
N VAL A 19 2.36 1.32 -2.00
CA VAL A 19 3.04 0.03 -1.89
C VAL A 19 3.11 -0.34 -0.42
N ILE A 20 2.59 -1.52 -0.10
CA ILE A 20 2.75 -2.13 1.21
C ILE A 20 4.08 -2.86 1.21
N THR A 21 4.88 -2.69 2.24
CA THR A 21 6.17 -3.34 2.40
C THR A 21 6.22 -4.12 3.70
N SER A 22 6.90 -5.27 3.70
CA SER A 22 7.18 -6.05 4.90
C SER A 22 8.53 -6.73 4.78
N LYS A 23 9.12 -7.11 5.91
CA LYS A 23 10.42 -7.77 5.98
C LYS A 23 10.38 -8.95 6.95
N VAL A 24 10.87 -10.11 6.51
CA VAL A 24 11.07 -11.30 7.35
C VAL A 24 12.51 -11.77 7.19
N GLY A 25 13.33 -11.61 8.23
CA GLY A 25 14.78 -11.79 8.11
C GLY A 25 15.37 -10.75 7.15
N ASP A 26 16.07 -11.19 6.10
CA ASP A 26 16.59 -10.31 5.05
C ASP A 26 15.67 -10.22 3.81
N ASP A 27 14.58 -10.99 3.79
CA ASP A 27 13.62 -10.98 2.68
C ASP A 27 12.68 -9.77 2.80
N ILE A 28 12.75 -8.87 1.82
CA ILE A 28 11.88 -7.69 1.72
C ILE A 28 10.85 -7.95 0.63
N HIS A 29 9.58 -7.86 1.01
CA HIS A 29 8.46 -8.01 0.09
C HIS A 29 7.70 -6.69 -0.06
N GLY A 30 7.24 -6.42 -1.28
CA GLY A 30 6.40 -5.27 -1.59
C GLY A 30 5.17 -5.68 -2.39
N MET A 31 4.06 -4.97 -2.19
CA MET A 31 2.81 -5.21 -2.93
C MET A 31 2.08 -3.90 -3.16
N THR A 32 1.72 -3.62 -4.41
CA THR A 32 0.87 -2.47 -4.73
C THR A 32 -0.54 -2.69 -4.18
N ALA A 33 -1.05 -1.70 -3.48
CA ALA A 33 -2.42 -1.69 -2.96
C ALA A 33 -3.01 -0.28 -3.04
N ASN A 34 -4.32 -0.20 -3.19
CA ASN A 34 -5.07 1.05 -3.03
C ASN A 34 -6.23 0.92 -2.03
N ALA A 35 -6.39 -0.25 -1.42
CA ALA A 35 -7.31 -0.49 -0.31
C ALA A 35 -6.65 -0.11 1.02
N PHE A 36 -6.38 1.18 1.19
CA PHE A 36 -5.77 1.81 2.36
C PHE A 36 -6.71 2.89 2.92
N MET A 37 -6.75 3.03 4.24
CA MET A 37 -7.57 4.06 4.89
C MET A 37 -7.02 4.45 6.26
N SER A 38 -7.14 5.73 6.62
CA SER A 38 -6.96 6.20 8.01
C SER A 38 -8.15 5.79 8.88
N VAL A 39 -7.90 5.26 10.08
CA VAL A 39 -8.94 4.67 10.94
C VAL A 39 -9.16 5.48 12.22
N SER A 40 -8.09 5.88 12.90
CA SER A 40 -8.19 6.55 14.20
C SER A 40 -7.04 7.53 14.43
N LEU A 41 -7.32 8.59 15.19
CA LEU A 41 -6.32 9.56 15.64
C LEU A 41 -5.74 9.20 17.02
N ASN A 42 -6.54 8.60 17.92
CA ASN A 42 -6.14 8.24 19.28
C ASN A 42 -6.70 6.86 19.67
N PRO A 43 -5.89 5.78 19.62
CA PRO A 43 -4.51 5.74 19.10
C PRO A 43 -4.47 5.98 17.58
N LYS A 44 -3.29 6.29 17.03
CA LYS A 44 -3.09 6.48 15.58
C LYS A 44 -3.17 5.14 14.86
N LEU A 45 -4.25 4.90 14.14
CA LEU A 45 -4.51 3.64 13.44
C LEU A 45 -4.79 3.88 11.96
N ILE A 46 -4.30 2.97 11.13
CA ILE A 46 -4.64 2.85 9.71
C ILE A 46 -5.10 1.41 9.42
N THR A 47 -5.66 1.17 8.24
CA THR A 47 -5.94 -0.18 7.75
C THR A 47 -5.47 -0.37 6.32
N VAL A 48 -5.04 -1.60 6.03
CA VAL A 48 -4.83 -2.10 4.66
C VAL A 48 -5.64 -3.39 4.47
N SER A 49 -6.19 -3.57 3.27
CA SER A 49 -6.90 -4.80 2.88
C SER A 49 -6.03 -5.63 1.94
N ILE A 50 -5.74 -6.88 2.31
CA ILE A 50 -4.85 -7.77 1.57
C ILE A 50 -5.63 -9.00 1.10
N ASP A 51 -5.56 -9.33 -0.19
CA ASP A 51 -6.16 -10.56 -0.74
C ASP A 51 -5.56 -11.78 -0.01
N ASN A 52 -6.41 -12.72 0.41
CA ASN A 52 -5.98 -13.89 1.15
C ASN A 52 -5.04 -14.83 0.38
N ARG A 53 -4.87 -14.60 -0.93
CA ARG A 53 -3.95 -15.33 -1.82
C ARG A 53 -2.63 -14.59 -2.06
N ALA A 54 -2.51 -13.34 -1.60
CA ALA A 54 -1.29 -12.57 -1.79
C ALA A 54 -0.19 -13.04 -0.83
N ASN A 55 1.04 -13.21 -1.34
CA ASN A 55 2.22 -13.54 -0.51
C ASN A 55 2.45 -12.52 0.62
N MET A 56 2.04 -11.27 0.40
CA MET A 56 2.07 -10.20 1.41
C MET A 56 1.31 -10.57 2.69
N LEU A 57 0.23 -11.35 2.60
CA LEU A 57 -0.55 -11.79 3.77
C LEU A 57 0.36 -12.51 4.79
N ASP A 58 1.13 -13.49 4.30
CA ASP A 58 2.00 -14.30 5.15
C ASP A 58 3.22 -13.51 5.62
N GLN A 59 3.74 -12.61 4.79
CA GLN A 59 4.82 -11.70 5.15
C GLN A 59 4.44 -10.79 6.33
N ILE A 60 3.25 -10.16 6.30
CA ILE A 60 2.77 -9.30 7.39
C ILE A 60 2.47 -10.13 8.66
N LYS A 61 1.87 -11.32 8.51
CA LYS A 61 1.61 -12.20 9.65
C LYS A 61 2.89 -12.66 10.37
N GLN A 62 3.95 -12.91 9.61
CA GLN A 62 5.22 -13.36 10.16
C GLN A 62 6.04 -12.21 10.76
N SER A 63 6.09 -11.06 10.10
CA SER A 63 6.83 -9.88 10.61
C SER A 63 6.11 -9.17 11.76
N ASN A 64 4.78 -9.27 11.81
CA ASN A 64 3.90 -8.46 12.65
C ASN A 64 4.07 -6.93 12.46
N GLN A 65 4.64 -6.52 11.32
CA GLN A 65 4.98 -5.14 10.99
C GLN A 65 4.84 -4.90 9.49
N PHE A 66 4.49 -3.67 9.10
CA PHE A 66 4.41 -3.30 7.70
C PHE A 66 4.62 -1.80 7.47
N GLY A 67 5.16 -1.48 6.30
CA GLY A 67 5.23 -0.13 5.76
C GLY A 67 4.09 0.12 4.77
N VAL A 68 3.60 1.36 4.73
CA VAL A 68 2.69 1.88 3.71
C VAL A 68 3.36 3.06 3.04
N ASN A 69 3.60 2.95 1.74
CA ASN A 69 4.30 3.95 0.96
C ASN A 69 3.32 4.58 -0.02
N ILE A 70 2.81 5.77 0.28
CA ILE A 70 1.94 6.54 -0.63
C ILE A 70 2.82 7.07 -1.76
N LEU A 71 2.50 6.69 -2.99
CA LEU A 71 3.32 6.97 -4.15
C LEU A 71 3.06 8.36 -4.71
N SER A 72 4.14 9.02 -5.16
CA SER A 72 4.06 10.26 -5.93
C SER A 72 3.77 9.97 -7.40
N GLU A 73 3.32 10.98 -8.16
CA GLU A 73 3.00 10.86 -9.59
C GLU A 73 4.14 10.27 -10.46
N SER A 74 5.40 10.44 -10.04
CA SER A 74 6.58 9.93 -10.73
C SER A 74 6.83 8.44 -10.49
N GLN A 75 6.11 7.81 -9.56
CA GLN A 75 6.31 6.43 -9.13
C GLN A 75 5.29 5.45 -9.74
N GLN A 76 4.69 5.79 -10.89
CA GLN A 76 3.82 4.86 -11.63
C GLN A 76 4.51 3.52 -11.91
N ASP A 77 5.79 3.55 -12.27
CA ASP A 77 6.54 2.33 -12.54
C ASP A 77 6.72 1.45 -11.31
N ILE A 78 6.92 2.05 -10.14
CA ILE A 78 7.03 1.32 -8.87
C ILE A 78 5.71 0.62 -8.57
N SER A 79 4.59 1.32 -8.78
CA SER A 79 3.25 0.72 -8.69
C SER A 79 3.09 -0.48 -9.62
N MET A 80 3.51 -0.37 -10.89
CA MET A 80 3.41 -1.47 -11.85
C MET A 80 4.29 -2.66 -11.47
N HIS A 81 5.49 -2.40 -10.95
CA HIS A 81 6.41 -3.44 -10.49
C HIS A 81 5.80 -4.27 -9.34
N PHE A 82 5.37 -3.61 -8.27
CA PHE A 82 4.79 -4.29 -7.11
C PHE A 82 3.33 -4.77 -7.34
N ALA A 83 2.74 -4.47 -8.50
CA ALA A 83 1.50 -5.09 -8.96
C ALA A 83 1.74 -6.35 -9.81
N GLY A 84 3.01 -6.76 -10.03
CA GLY A 84 3.38 -7.90 -10.88
C GLY A 84 3.13 -7.67 -12.36
N GLN A 85 3.04 -6.40 -12.81
CA GLN A 85 2.75 -6.05 -14.19
C GLN A 85 4.00 -5.87 -15.05
N THR A 86 5.18 -5.82 -14.43
CA THR A 86 6.48 -5.78 -15.12
C THR A 86 7.20 -7.11 -14.97
N LYS A 87 7.82 -7.60 -16.06
CA LYS A 87 8.65 -8.81 -16.05
C LYS A 87 10.14 -8.55 -15.83
N GLU A 88 10.55 -7.29 -15.85
CA GLU A 88 11.94 -6.90 -15.64
C GLU A 88 12.23 -6.80 -14.15
N ASP A 89 13.31 -7.44 -13.72
CA ASP A 89 13.88 -7.25 -12.39
C ASP A 89 14.36 -5.81 -12.30
N ARG A 90 13.67 -5.02 -11.48
CA ARG A 90 14.01 -3.63 -11.23
C ARG A 90 14.74 -3.55 -9.90
N GLU A 91 15.84 -2.81 -9.87
CA GLU A 91 16.47 -2.45 -8.62
C GLU A 91 15.55 -1.47 -7.88
N ILE A 92 15.00 -1.91 -6.75
CA ILE A 92 14.17 -1.07 -5.89
C ILE A 92 15.04 -0.45 -4.81
N ASN A 93 15.04 0.88 -4.78
CA ASN A 93 15.71 1.64 -3.74
C ASN A 93 14.85 1.66 -2.47
N PHE A 94 15.11 0.72 -1.57
CA PHE A 94 14.52 0.72 -0.24
C PHE A 94 15.25 1.68 0.69
N GLY A 95 14.47 2.46 1.45
CA GLY A 95 14.91 3.06 2.70
C GLY A 95 14.41 2.24 3.88
N PHE A 96 14.72 2.69 5.09
CA PHE A 96 14.23 2.09 6.32
C PHE A 96 13.81 3.20 7.29
N ILE A 97 12.64 3.02 7.91
CA ILE A 97 12.25 3.81 9.08
C ILE A 97 12.23 2.83 10.24
N GLN A 98 13.12 3.06 11.21
CA GLN A 98 13.53 2.04 12.17
C GLN A 98 14.09 0.82 11.40
N GLU A 99 13.41 -0.32 11.43
CA GLU A 99 13.83 -1.56 10.73
C GLU A 99 12.83 -2.00 9.65
N ILE A 100 11.79 -1.20 9.42
CA ILE A 100 10.73 -1.54 8.46
C ILE A 100 11.09 -0.93 7.11
N PRO A 101 11.13 -1.72 6.02
CA PRO A 101 11.48 -1.23 4.70
C PRO A 101 10.43 -0.26 4.18
N VAL A 102 10.88 0.81 3.55
CA VAL A 102 10.03 1.82 2.88
C VAL A 102 10.57 2.09 1.48
N ILE A 103 9.72 2.58 0.58
CA ILE A 103 10.13 2.96 -0.78
C ILE A 103 10.71 4.37 -0.71
N LYS A 104 11.96 4.52 -1.18
CA LYS A 104 12.60 5.83 -1.22
C LYS A 104 11.82 6.79 -2.13
N ASP A 105 11.79 8.06 -1.76
CA ASP A 105 11.12 9.15 -2.51
C ASP A 105 9.59 8.99 -2.64
N SER A 106 8.98 8.12 -1.83
CA SER A 106 7.53 8.09 -1.68
C SER A 106 7.01 9.36 -1.02
N LEU A 107 5.84 9.82 -1.48
CA LEU A 107 5.17 11.03 -0.98
C LEU A 107 4.95 10.95 0.54
N VAL A 108 4.55 9.77 1.03
CA VAL A 108 4.47 9.48 2.46
C VAL A 108 4.92 8.05 2.70
N SER A 109 5.75 7.84 3.72
CA SER A 109 6.11 6.52 4.25
C SER A 109 5.60 6.41 5.68
N ILE A 110 4.72 5.44 5.93
CA ILE A 110 4.12 5.16 7.24
C ILE A 110 4.58 3.78 7.67
N VAL A 111 5.13 3.64 8.87
CA VAL A 111 5.48 2.33 9.41
C VAL A 111 4.57 1.97 10.58
N CYS A 112 4.18 0.69 10.64
CA CYS A 112 3.16 0.21 11.57
C CYS A 112 3.55 -1.11 12.21
N ASP A 113 3.20 -1.27 13.48
CA ASP A 113 3.00 -2.58 14.10
C ASP A 113 1.57 -3.05 13.82
N VAL A 114 1.38 -4.36 13.61
CA VAL A 114 0.02 -4.92 13.51
C VAL A 114 -0.64 -4.88 14.89
N ASP A 115 -1.76 -4.16 14.98
CA ASP A 115 -2.59 -4.07 16.19
C ASP A 115 -3.60 -5.23 16.25
N THR A 116 -4.30 -5.46 15.14
CA THR A 116 -5.24 -6.57 14.98
C THR A 116 -5.47 -6.89 13.50
N SER A 117 -6.03 -8.06 13.22
CA SER A 117 -6.43 -8.44 11.86
C SER A 117 -7.79 -9.14 11.83
N TYR A 118 -8.54 -8.91 10.75
CA TYR A 118 -9.87 -9.49 10.55
C TYR A 118 -9.96 -10.10 9.16
N VAL A 119 -10.33 -11.38 9.08
CA VAL A 119 -10.66 -12.03 7.80
C VAL A 119 -12.06 -11.56 7.39
N VAL A 120 -12.16 -10.90 6.24
CA VAL A 120 -13.40 -10.34 5.69
C VAL A 120 -13.56 -10.82 4.25
N GLY A 121 -14.30 -11.91 4.08
CA GLY A 121 -14.49 -12.53 2.77
C GLY A 121 -13.18 -13.08 2.20
N ASP A 122 -12.81 -12.64 1.01
CA ASP A 122 -11.58 -13.01 0.31
C ASP A 122 -10.37 -12.15 0.68
N HIS A 123 -10.52 -11.21 1.61
CA HIS A 123 -9.43 -10.35 2.10
C HIS A 123 -9.24 -10.48 3.61
N THR A 124 -8.06 -10.07 4.08
CA THR A 124 -7.76 -9.81 5.49
C THR A 124 -7.47 -8.32 5.66
N LEU A 125 -8.19 -7.68 6.58
CA LEU A 125 -7.89 -6.33 7.03
C LEU A 125 -6.82 -6.39 8.11
N PHE A 126 -5.70 -5.69 7.90
CA PHE A 126 -4.73 -5.44 8.95
C PHE A 126 -4.91 -4.03 9.48
N ILE A 127 -5.22 -3.93 10.77
CA ILE A 127 -5.20 -2.66 11.49
C ILE A 127 -3.79 -2.44 12.00
N GLY A 128 -3.15 -1.37 11.52
CA GLY A 128 -1.80 -0.99 11.91
C GLY A 128 -1.81 0.14 12.90
N LYS A 129 -1.07 -0.02 14.01
CA LYS A 129 -0.73 1.08 14.90
C LYS A 129 0.48 1.79 14.34
N VAL A 130 0.30 3.07 14.00
CA VAL A 130 1.36 3.87 13.39
C VAL A 130 2.46 4.14 14.43
N ILE A 131 3.69 3.73 14.10
CA ILE A 131 4.87 3.94 14.96
C ILE A 131 5.66 5.19 14.53
N ASP A 132 5.73 5.47 13.23
CA ASP A 132 6.44 6.62 12.68
C ASP A 132 5.96 6.96 11.26
N ILE A 133 6.22 8.20 10.82
CA ILE A 133 5.83 8.73 9.50
C ILE A 133 6.93 9.65 8.96
N ALA A 134 7.28 9.47 7.68
CA ALA A 134 8.01 10.46 6.90
C ALA A 134 7.15 10.94 5.72
N SER A 135 7.22 12.21 5.37
CA SER A 135 6.49 12.78 4.24
C SER A 135 7.35 13.76 3.47
N THR A 136 7.10 13.87 2.17
CA THR A 136 7.70 14.88 1.28
C THR A 136 6.61 15.73 0.64
N GLU A 137 7.01 16.84 0.03
CA GLU A 137 6.13 17.61 -0.84
C GLU A 137 6.02 16.94 -2.22
N GLY A 138 4.90 17.15 -2.92
CA GLY A 138 4.67 16.64 -4.27
C GLY A 138 3.21 16.22 -4.49
N GLU A 139 2.92 15.75 -5.70
CA GLU A 139 1.59 15.31 -6.11
C GLU A 139 1.44 13.79 -6.03
N PRO A 140 0.27 13.26 -5.63
CA PRO A 140 0.05 11.83 -5.49
C PRO A 140 -0.19 11.15 -6.83
N LEU A 141 0.29 9.91 -6.97
CA LEU A 141 -0.20 9.03 -8.02
C LEU A 141 -1.65 8.63 -7.70
N THR A 142 -2.55 8.82 -8.66
CA THR A 142 -3.96 8.46 -8.50
C THR A 142 -4.35 7.27 -9.37
N PHE A 143 -5.37 6.55 -8.94
CA PHE A 143 -5.95 5.44 -9.68
C PHE A 143 -7.48 5.56 -9.74
N TYR A 144 -8.02 5.57 -10.96
CA TYR A 144 -9.45 5.72 -11.21
C TYR A 144 -9.84 4.96 -12.49
N CYS A 145 -10.92 4.17 -12.40
CA CYS A 145 -11.46 3.36 -13.48
C CYS A 145 -10.40 2.49 -14.19
N GLY A 146 -9.46 1.92 -13.42
CA GLY A 146 -8.41 1.05 -13.95
C GLY A 146 -7.26 1.78 -14.64
N LYS A 147 -7.16 3.11 -14.48
CA LYS A 147 -6.12 3.94 -15.11
C LYS A 147 -5.41 4.78 -14.06
N TYR A 148 -4.11 4.99 -14.29
CA TYR A 148 -3.34 5.98 -13.56
C TYR A 148 -3.72 7.39 -13.98
N GLY A 149 -3.66 8.32 -13.04
CA GLY A 149 -3.79 9.75 -13.26
C GLY A 149 -2.81 10.51 -12.36
N ILE A 150 -2.48 11.74 -12.74
CA ILE A 150 -1.49 12.59 -12.07
C ILE A 150 -2.09 13.88 -11.47
N ASN A 151 -3.43 13.98 -11.40
CA ASN A 151 -4.12 15.07 -10.71
C ASN A 151 -5.64 14.82 -10.67
N PRO A 152 -6.31 14.84 -9.52
CA PRO A 152 -7.67 15.36 -9.48
C PRO A 152 -7.52 16.88 -9.50
N VAL A 153 -7.75 17.54 -10.64
CA VAL A 153 -7.82 19.01 -10.67
C VAL A 153 -8.80 19.43 -9.57
N VAL A 154 -8.27 19.97 -8.47
CA VAL A 154 -9.07 20.61 -7.44
C VAL A 154 -9.46 21.96 -8.05
N SER A 155 -10.59 21.96 -8.75
CA SER A 155 -11.25 23.19 -9.19
C SER A 155 -11.76 23.98 -7.98
#